data_AF-A0A350JJ40-F1
#
_entry.id   AF-A0A350JJ40-F1
#
_cell.length_a   1.000
_cell.length_b   1.000
_cell.length_c   1.000
_cell.angle_alpha   90.00
_cell.angle_beta   90.00
_cell.angle_gamma   90.00
#
_symmetry.space_group_name_H-M   'P 1'
#
loop_
_entity.id
_entity.type
_entity.pdbx_description
1 polymer ?
#
loop_
_entity_poly.entity_id
_entity_poly.type
_entity_poly.pdbx_seq_one_letter_code
_entity_poly.pdbx_strand_id
1 'polypeptide(L)'
;MKGFLLLILMLCSMKAADCQELTSEELEYEGLTRTYLKYIPAGFDGNNSLPLVMSFHGGTGNGNEQLAIADMRDLADQDQFILVYPDAYPEPLEGETNWQ
;
A
#
# COMPACT_ATOMS: atom_id res chain seq x y z
N MET A 1 -22.10 -16.07 39.01
CA MET A 1 -20.69 -16.46 38.76
C MET A 1 -20.47 -17.21 37.44
N LYS A 2 -21.45 -17.97 36.91
CA LYS A 2 -21.31 -18.70 35.63
C LYS A 2 -21.45 -17.81 34.37
N GLY A 3 -22.24 -16.74 34.45
CA GLY A 3 -22.41 -15.78 33.34
C GLY A 3 -21.25 -14.79 33.14
N PHE A 4 -20.46 -14.53 34.18
CA PHE A 4 -19.26 -13.69 34.09
C PHE A 4 -18.12 -14.42 33.37
N LEU A 5 -18.06 -15.75 33.53
CA LEU A 5 -17.04 -16.59 32.91
C LEU A 5 -17.23 -16.75 31.39
N LEU A 6 -18.47 -16.65 30.87
CA LEU A 6 -18.75 -16.69 29.43
C LEU A 6 -18.32 -15.42 28.70
N LEU A 7 -18.33 -14.26 29.37
CA LEU A 7 -17.99 -12.98 28.74
C LEU A 7 -16.47 -12.82 28.50
N ILE A 8 -15.65 -13.45 29.35
CA ILE A 8 -14.18 -13.43 29.24
C ILE A 8 -13.68 -14.32 28.09
N LEU A 9 -14.41 -15.40 27.77
CA LEU A 9 -14.04 -16.31 26.67
C LEU A 9 -14.25 -15.71 25.27
N MET A 10 -15.15 -14.71 25.14
CA MET A 10 -15.53 -14.10 23.85
C MET A 10 -14.56 -13.01 23.38
N LEU A 11 -13.74 -12.46 24.29
CA LEU A 11 -12.75 -11.42 24.00
C LEU A 11 -11.43 -11.95 23.40
N CYS A 12 -11.24 -13.27 23.34
CA CYS A 12 -9.98 -13.89 22.92
C CYS A 12 -9.96 -14.37 21.44
N SER A 13 -10.93 -13.93 20.62
CA SER A 13 -11.05 -14.38 19.22
C SER A 13 -10.88 -13.27 18.17
N MET A 14 -10.49 -12.06 18.56
CA MET A 14 -10.03 -11.08 17.57
C MET A 14 -8.63 -11.48 17.14
N LYS A 15 -8.52 -12.31 16.09
CA LYS A 15 -7.30 -12.31 15.30
C LYS A 15 -7.13 -10.88 14.81
N ALA A 16 -5.94 -10.29 15.01
CA ALA A 16 -5.55 -9.15 14.23
C ALA A 16 -5.74 -9.58 12.77
N ALA A 17 -6.75 -9.04 12.09
CA ALA A 17 -6.71 -9.01 10.65
C ALA A 17 -5.48 -8.16 10.33
N ASP A 18 -4.52 -8.72 9.57
CA ASP A 18 -3.45 -7.89 9.04
C ASP A 18 -4.13 -6.73 8.31
N CYS A 19 -3.90 -5.53 8.85
CA CYS A 19 -4.56 -4.34 8.38
C CYS A 19 -4.04 -4.09 6.97
N GLN A 20 -4.96 -3.82 6.06
CA GLN A 20 -4.68 -3.14 4.80
C GLN A 20 -3.62 -2.05 5.06
N GLU A 21 -2.47 -2.17 4.41
CA GLU A 21 -1.34 -1.30 4.72
C GLU A 21 -0.98 -0.51 3.47
N LEU A 22 -1.22 0.80 3.50
CA LEU A 22 -0.59 1.75 2.60
C LEU A 22 0.67 2.26 3.28
N THR A 23 1.83 1.86 2.78
CA THR A 23 3.13 2.27 3.31
C THR A 23 3.89 3.12 2.30
N SER A 24 4.74 4.00 2.82
CA SER A 24 5.81 4.63 2.04
C SER A 24 7.04 3.76 2.16
N GLU A 25 7.60 3.39 1.02
CA GLU A 25 8.74 2.48 0.91
C GLU A 25 9.87 3.16 0.16
N GLU A 26 11.09 2.69 0.41
CA GLU A 26 12.31 3.16 -0.24
C GLU A 26 13.10 1.98 -0.82
N LEU A 27 13.72 2.19 -1.98
CA LEU A 27 14.70 1.27 -2.53
C LEU A 27 15.91 2.03 -3.08
N GLU A 28 17.10 1.49 -2.87
CA GLU A 28 18.33 2.02 -3.46
C GLU A 28 18.54 1.41 -4.85
N TYR A 29 18.62 2.26 -5.88
CA TYR A 29 18.90 1.83 -7.24
C TYR A 29 19.88 2.80 -7.91
N GLU A 30 21.05 2.29 -8.31
CA GLU A 30 22.11 3.07 -8.97
C GLU A 30 22.56 4.32 -8.19
N GLY A 31 22.57 4.24 -6.87
CA GLY A 31 22.97 5.35 -5.99
C GLY A 31 21.90 6.42 -5.81
N LEU A 32 20.66 6.14 -6.21
CA LEU A 32 19.50 6.96 -5.93
C LEU A 32 18.49 6.21 -5.04
N THR A 33 18.09 6.86 -3.96
CA THR A 33 16.93 6.46 -3.16
C THR A 33 15.65 6.74 -3.95
N ARG A 34 14.95 5.67 -4.33
CA ARG A 34 13.64 5.72 -4.99
C ARG A 34 12.55 5.52 -3.96
N THR A 35 11.52 6.35 -3.99
CA THR A 35 10.37 6.29 -3.09
C THR A 35 9.14 5.80 -3.84
N TYR A 36 8.26 5.09 -3.13
CA TYR A 36 6.98 4.66 -3.68
C TYR A 36 5.98 4.38 -2.55
N LEU A 37 4.70 4.55 -2.86
CA LEU A 37 3.64 4.02 -2.01
C LEU A 37 3.36 2.57 -2.38
N LYS A 38 3.18 1.70 -1.39
CA LYS A 38 2.81 0.30 -1.57
C LYS A 38 1.53 0.04 -0.80
N TYR A 39 0.58 -0.64 -1.44
CA TYR A 39 -0.63 -1.12 -0.81
C TYR A 39 -0.71 -2.64 -0.87
N ILE A 40 -0.88 -3.25 0.30
CA ILE A 40 -1.16 -4.68 0.44
C ILE A 40 -2.68 -4.88 0.57
N PRO A 41 -3.32 -5.65 -0.33
CA PRO A 41 -4.77 -5.80 -0.33
C PRO A 41 -5.26 -6.61 0.87
N ALA A 42 -6.50 -6.34 1.27
CA ALA A 42 -7.16 -7.04 2.35
C ALA A 42 -7.18 -8.56 2.11
N GLY A 43 -6.89 -9.31 3.17
CA GLY A 43 -6.92 -10.78 3.13
C GLY A 43 -5.68 -11.43 2.51
N PHE A 44 -4.68 -10.65 2.07
CA PHE A 44 -3.40 -11.20 1.67
C PHE A 44 -2.64 -11.76 2.87
N ASP A 45 -2.31 -13.06 2.83
CA ASP A 45 -1.66 -13.79 3.93
C ASP A 45 -0.18 -14.11 3.66
N GLY A 46 0.37 -13.65 2.53
CA GLY A 46 1.75 -13.91 2.12
C GLY A 46 2.02 -15.33 1.61
N ASN A 47 1.03 -16.24 1.60
CA ASN A 47 1.25 -17.64 1.20
C ASN A 47 1.09 -17.88 -0.31
N ASN A 48 0.43 -16.98 -1.01
CA ASN A 48 0.24 -17.03 -2.46
C ASN A 48 0.94 -15.83 -3.12
N SER A 49 1.32 -15.95 -4.39
CA SER A 49 1.77 -14.80 -5.16
C SER A 49 0.57 -14.04 -5.74
N LEU A 50 0.54 -12.72 -5.56
CA LEU A 50 -0.42 -11.84 -6.23
C LEU A 50 0.25 -11.11 -7.41
N PRO A 51 -0.53 -10.69 -8.43
CA PRO A 51 -0.05 -9.73 -9.41
C PRO A 51 0.39 -8.43 -8.75
N LEU A 52 1.36 -7.76 -9.38
CA LEU A 52 1.77 -6.40 -9.03
C LEU A 52 1.21 -5.43 -10.09
N VAL A 53 0.50 -4.40 -9.64
CA VAL A 53 0.01 -3.30 -10.48
C VAL A 53 0.74 -2.02 -10.09
N MET A 54 1.26 -1.31 -11.09
CA MET A 54 1.91 -0.01 -10.90
C MET A 54 1.02 1.08 -11.50
N SER A 55 0.61 2.05 -10.68
CA SER A 55 -0.20 3.21 -11.09
C SER A 55 0.69 4.46 -11.14
N PHE A 56 0.99 4.91 -12.35
CA PHE A 56 1.95 5.99 -12.60
C PHE A 56 1.25 7.34 -12.68
N HIS A 57 1.82 8.37 -12.05
CA HIS A 57 1.40 9.76 -12.21
C HIS A 57 1.74 10.30 -13.61
N GLY A 58 1.06 11.38 -14.01
CA GLY A 58 1.36 12.15 -15.21
C GLY A 58 2.62 13.02 -15.07
N GLY A 59 2.86 13.94 -16.01
CA GLY A 59 3.99 14.88 -15.90
C GLY A 59 3.86 15.77 -14.66
N THR A 60 5.01 16.13 -14.07
CA THR A 60 5.13 17.02 -12.89
C THR A 60 4.31 16.56 -11.70
N GLY A 61 4.30 15.25 -11.42
CA GLY A 61 3.55 14.71 -10.28
C GLY A 61 4.38 13.76 -9.44
N ASN A 62 3.71 13.11 -8.49
CA ASN A 62 4.28 12.09 -7.60
C ASN A 62 3.26 11.00 -7.24
N GLY A 63 3.68 9.96 -6.52
CA GLY A 63 2.85 8.82 -6.14
C GLY A 63 1.66 9.19 -5.25
N ASN A 64 1.81 10.19 -4.37
CA ASN A 64 0.69 10.67 -3.53
C ASN A 64 -0.38 11.38 -4.37
N GLU A 65 0.03 12.15 -5.37
CA GLU A 65 -0.91 12.82 -6.28
C GLU A 65 -1.65 11.83 -7.15
N GLN A 66 -0.96 10.79 -7.64
CA GLN A 66 -1.63 9.71 -8.38
C GLN A 66 -2.65 8.98 -7.51
N LEU A 67 -2.29 8.67 -6.25
CA LEU A 67 -3.23 8.11 -5.28
C LEU A 67 -4.46 9.03 -5.11
N ALA A 68 -4.27 10.35 -5.06
CA ALA A 68 -5.36 11.29 -4.85
C ALA A 68 -6.35 11.38 -6.04
N ILE A 69 -5.89 11.19 -7.28
CA ILE A 69 -6.74 11.33 -8.47
C ILE A 69 -7.22 10.00 -9.05
N ALA A 70 -6.55 8.89 -8.72
CA ALA A 70 -6.80 7.56 -9.27
C ALA A 70 -6.51 6.46 -8.24
N ASP A 71 -7.15 6.55 -7.06
CA ASP A 71 -7.05 5.53 -6.03
C ASP A 71 -7.63 4.19 -6.52
N MET A 72 -6.78 3.16 -6.57
CA MET A 72 -7.13 1.80 -6.97
C MET A 72 -7.14 0.81 -5.79
N ARG A 73 -7.09 1.26 -4.53
CA ARG A 73 -7.06 0.35 -3.37
C ARG A 73 -8.31 -0.53 -3.26
N ASP A 74 -9.49 0.03 -3.53
CA ASP A 74 -10.74 -0.74 -3.56
C ASP A 74 -10.70 -1.86 -4.62
N LEU A 75 -10.08 -1.58 -5.78
CA LEU A 75 -9.86 -2.58 -6.82
C LEU A 75 -8.80 -3.61 -6.41
N ALA A 76 -7.74 -3.18 -5.72
CA ALA A 76 -6.70 -4.07 -5.20
C ALA A 76 -7.28 -5.10 -4.22
N ASP A 77 -8.18 -4.65 -3.34
CA ASP A 77 -8.92 -5.52 -2.42
C ASP A 77 -9.84 -6.49 -3.18
N GLN A 78 -10.61 -5.98 -4.14
CA GLN A 78 -11.59 -6.78 -4.89
C GLN A 78 -10.94 -7.84 -5.79
N ASP A 79 -9.91 -7.44 -6.53
CA ASP A 79 -9.32 -8.25 -7.61
C ASP A 79 -8.00 -8.92 -7.17
N GLN A 80 -7.58 -8.70 -5.92
CA GLN A 80 -6.43 -9.32 -5.27
C GLN A 80 -5.12 -9.08 -6.02
N PHE A 81 -4.66 -7.83 -6.01
CA PHE A 81 -3.33 -7.45 -6.49
C PHE A 81 -2.59 -6.53 -5.50
N ILE A 82 -1.26 -6.61 -5.48
CA ILE A 82 -0.42 -5.63 -4.79
C ILE A 82 -0.35 -4.39 -5.67
N LEU A 83 -0.52 -3.22 -5.06
CA LEU A 83 -0.58 -1.96 -5.77
C LEU A 83 0.58 -1.05 -5.37
N VAL A 84 1.23 -0.45 -6.35
CA VAL A 84 2.34 0.49 -6.14
C VAL A 84 2.07 1.80 -6.87
N TYR A 85 2.29 2.91 -6.18
CA TYR A 85 2.32 4.26 -6.75
C TYR A 85 3.76 4.77 -6.65
N PRO A 86 4.58 4.60 -7.70
CA PRO A 86 5.97 5.02 -7.66
C PRO A 86 6.12 6.53 -7.84
N ASP A 87 7.09 7.10 -7.15
CA ASP A 87 7.65 8.40 -7.54
C ASP A 87 8.63 8.18 -8.71
N ALA A 88 8.71 9.15 -9.61
CA ALA A 88 9.67 9.12 -10.71
C ALA A 88 11.04 9.69 -10.28
N TYR A 89 11.86 10.18 -11.22
CA TYR A 89 13.13 10.81 -10.84
C TYR A 89 12.87 12.14 -10.12
N PRO A 90 13.48 12.38 -8.93
CA PRO A 90 13.24 13.59 -8.17
C PRO A 90 13.74 14.84 -8.91
N GLU A 91 12.86 15.82 -9.11
CA GLU A 91 13.23 17.15 -9.59
C GLU A 91 13.79 17.97 -8.41
N PRO A 92 14.99 18.56 -8.52
CA PRO A 92 15.67 19.19 -7.37
C PRO A 92 14.95 20.37 -6.72
N LEU A 93 13.93 20.94 -7.37
CA LEU A 93 13.41 22.27 -7.01
C LEU A 93 11.97 22.29 -6.51
N GLU A 94 11.12 21.30 -6.83
CA GLU A 94 9.67 21.46 -6.59
C GLU A 94 8.96 20.24 -5.99
N GLY A 95 9.69 19.18 -5.59
CA GLY A 95 9.05 17.98 -5.00
C GLY A 95 8.29 17.11 -5.99
N GLU A 96 8.18 17.56 -7.24
CA GLU A 96 7.68 16.79 -8.36
C GLU A 96 8.71 15.82 -8.90
N THR A 97 8.22 14.88 -9.70
CA THR A 97 9.07 13.89 -10.35
C THR A 97 8.71 13.72 -11.83
N ASN A 98 9.68 13.25 -12.62
CA ASN A 98 9.51 13.03 -14.06
C ASN A 98 10.02 11.64 -14.51
N TRP A 99 9.37 11.11 -15.56
CA TRP A 99 9.79 9.89 -16.24
C TRP A 99 10.78 10.27 -17.35
N GLN A 100 12.07 10.35 -17.00
CA GLN A 100 13.18 10.62 -17.92
C GLN A 100 14.05 9.38 -18.15
#